data_AF-U6CXC9-F1
#
_entry.id   AF-U6CXC9-F1
#
_cell.length_a   1.000
_cell.length_b   1.000
_cell.length_c   1.000
_cell.angle_alpha   90.00
_cell.angle_beta   90.00
_cell.angle_gamma   90.00
#
_symmetry.space_group_name_H-M   'P 1'
#
loop_
_entity.id
_entity.type
_entity.pdbx_description
1 polymer ?
#
loop_
_entity_poly.entity_id
_entity_poly.type
_entity_poly.pdbx_seq_one_letter_code
_entity_poly.pdbx_strand_id
1 'polypeptide(L)'
;VHNFMMDTQLTKRVKNAAANVLRETWLIYKHTRLVKKPDQARVRKHQRKFLQAIHQAQKLRSVKIEQGKLNDQANTLADLAKTQNVLYDLMSELHAQHEELEARLAALE
;
A
#
# COMPACT_ATOMS: atom_id res chain seq x y z
N VAL A 1 6.86 -12.98 4.24
CA VAL A 1 6.01 -13.01 5.46
C VAL A 1 5.98 -11.65 6.19
N HIS A 2 7.11 -11.03 6.51
CA HIS A 2 7.17 -9.74 7.23
C HIS A 2 6.36 -8.59 6.58
N ASN A 3 6.50 -8.36 5.27
CA ASN A 3 5.78 -7.28 4.58
C ASN A 3 4.25 -7.46 4.62
N PHE A 4 3.78 -8.70 4.48
CA PHE A 4 2.36 -9.04 4.55
C PHE A 4 1.78 -8.85 5.96
N MET A 5 2.52 -9.26 6.99
CA MET A 5 2.12 -9.06 8.39
C MET A 5 2.07 -7.57 8.75
N MET A 6 3.03 -6.77 8.27
CA MET A 6 3.06 -5.33 8.49
C MET A 6 1.89 -4.62 7.81
N ASP A 7 1.55 -4.94 6.56
CA ASP A 7 0.42 -4.31 5.85
C ASP A 7 -0.94 -4.66 6.50
N THR A 8 -1.10 -5.90 6.96
CA THR A 8 -2.29 -6.33 7.70
C THR A 8 -2.46 -5.53 9.00
N GLN A 9 -1.37 -5.32 9.76
CA GLN A 9 -1.39 -4.53 10.98
C GLN A 9 -1.66 -3.04 10.72
N LEU A 10 -1.04 -2.47 9.68
CA LEU A 10 -1.24 -1.08 9.29
C LEU A 10 -2.69 -0.82 8.89
N THR A 11 -3.25 -1.69 8.03
CA THR A 11 -4.65 -1.60 7.61
C THR A 11 -5.62 -1.71 8.78
N LYS A 12 -5.35 -2.60 9.75
CA LYS A 12 -6.14 -2.70 11.00
C LYS A 12 -6.09 -1.39 11.79
N ARG A 13 -4.91 -0.79 11.95
CA ARG A 13 -4.73 0.48 12.68
C ARG A 13 -5.46 1.63 11.99
N VAL A 14 -5.42 1.72 10.66
CA VAL A 14 -6.17 2.74 9.88
C VAL A 14 -7.67 2.62 10.16
N LYS A 15 -8.23 1.40 10.07
CA LYS A 15 -9.65 1.15 10.33
C LYS A 15 -10.04 1.53 11.77
N ASN A 16 -9.21 1.17 12.75
CA ASN A 16 -9.44 1.51 14.15
C ASN A 16 -9.41 3.03 14.40
N ALA A 17 -8.44 3.74 13.81
CA ALA A 17 -8.36 5.20 13.92
C ALA A 17 -9.61 5.86 13.32
N ALA A 18 -10.06 5.42 12.14
CA ALA A 18 -11.27 5.91 11.51
C ALA A 18 -12.54 5.64 12.37
N ALA A 19 -12.66 4.43 12.94
CA ALA A 19 -13.76 4.10 13.85
C ALA A 19 -13.76 5.00 15.11
N ASN A 20 -12.58 5.31 15.65
CA ASN A 20 -12.45 6.24 16.77
C ASN A 20 -12.86 7.67 16.39
N VAL A 21 -12.52 8.14 15.18
CA VAL A 21 -12.99 9.45 14.69
C VAL A 21 -14.52 9.50 14.72
N LEU A 22 -15.19 8.51 14.12
CA LEU A 22 -16.66 8.44 14.10
C LEU A 22 -17.26 8.37 15.51
N ARG A 23 -16.69 7.52 16.37
CA ARG A 23 -17.12 7.35 17.76
C ARG A 23 -17.03 8.65 18.54
N GLU A 24 -15.89 9.34 18.48
CA GLU A 24 -15.70 10.57 19.24
C GLU A 24 -16.51 11.73 18.66
N THR A 25 -16.68 11.83 17.33
CA THR A 25 -17.61 12.79 16.71
C THR A 25 -19.02 12.64 17.26
N TRP A 26 -19.54 11.41 17.29
CA TRP A 26 -20.86 11.13 17.84
C TRP A 26 -20.96 11.50 19.32
N LEU A 27 -19.96 11.15 20.13
CA LEU A 27 -19.96 11.45 21.57
C LEU A 27 -19.88 12.96 21.84
N ILE A 28 -19.09 13.71 21.05
CA ILE A 28 -19.06 15.17 21.12
C ILE A 28 -20.44 15.73 20.80
N TYR A 29 -21.06 15.30 19.69
CA TYR A 29 -22.41 15.73 19.32
C TYR A 29 -23.42 15.42 20.42
N LYS A 30 -23.45 14.18 20.92
CA LYS A 30 -24.32 13.74 22.02
C LYS A 30 -24.18 14.63 23.25
N HIS A 31 -22.96 14.94 23.68
CA HIS A 31 -22.71 15.68 24.92
C HIS A 31 -22.75 17.20 24.79
N THR A 32 -22.85 17.72 23.57
CA THR A 32 -22.97 19.17 23.31
C THR A 32 -24.35 19.59 22.78
N ARG A 33 -25.06 18.69 22.08
CA ARG A 33 -26.33 19.00 21.38
C ARG A 33 -27.54 18.25 21.90
N LEU A 34 -27.37 17.07 22.51
CA LEU A 34 -28.48 16.21 22.95
C LEU A 34 -28.71 16.21 24.47
N VAL A 35 -28.15 17.19 25.18
CA VAL A 35 -28.28 17.32 26.64
C VAL A 35 -28.62 18.76 27.02
N LYS A 36 -29.49 18.94 28.02
CA LYS A 36 -29.93 20.28 28.48
C LYS A 36 -28.81 21.10 29.12
N LYS A 37 -27.89 20.44 29.84
CA LYS A 37 -26.72 21.06 30.50
C LYS A 37 -25.46 20.27 30.15
N PRO A 38 -24.63 20.74 29.20
CA PRO A 38 -23.40 20.06 28.80
C PRO A 38 -22.36 19.97 29.93
N ASP A 39 -21.84 18.76 30.17
CA ASP A 39 -20.65 18.56 31.01
C ASP A 39 -19.38 18.86 30.20
N GLN A 40 -18.78 20.02 30.46
CA GLN A 40 -17.62 20.50 29.74
C GLN A 40 -16.37 19.63 29.94
N ALA A 41 -16.19 19.00 31.11
CA ALA A 41 -15.04 18.12 31.35
C ALA A 41 -15.15 16.86 30.50
N ARG A 42 -16.35 16.30 30.38
CA ARG A 42 -16.63 15.16 29.51
C ARG A 42 -16.47 15.51 28.03
N VAL A 43 -16.97 16.68 27.60
CA VAL A 43 -16.79 17.15 26.21
C VAL A 43 -15.29 17.28 25.88
N ARG A 44 -14.50 17.92 26.73
CA ARG A 44 -13.04 18.05 26.54
C ARG A 44 -12.32 16.70 26.46
N LYS A 45 -12.76 15.70 27.24
CA LYS A 45 -12.22 14.33 27.17
C LYS A 45 -12.45 13.73 25.78
N HIS A 46 -13.64 13.87 25.22
CA HIS A 46 -13.96 13.36 23.88
C HIS A 46 -13.26 14.15 22.76
N GLN A 47 -13.18 15.48 22.87
CA GLN A 47 -12.43 16.32 21.94
C GLN A 47 -10.95 15.92 21.86
N ARG A 48 -10.31 15.64 23.00
CA ARG A 48 -8.91 15.19 23.01
C ARG A 48 -8.74 13.85 22.30
N LYS A 49 -9.64 12.90 22.55
CA LYS A 49 -9.64 11.59 21.87
C LYS A 49 -9.91 11.73 20.38
N PHE A 50 -10.80 12.63 19.98
CA PHE A 50 -11.10 12.95 18.59
C PHE A 50 -9.87 13.48 17.85
N LEU A 51 -9.18 14.48 18.42
CA LEU A 51 -7.94 15.02 17.83
C LEU A 51 -6.85 13.95 17.74
N GLN A 52 -6.69 13.11 18.77
CA GLN A 52 -5.77 11.98 18.73
C GLN A 52 -6.11 11.00 17.60
N ALA A 53 -7.40 10.68 17.42
CA ALA A 53 -7.86 9.77 16.36
C ALA A 53 -7.64 10.36 14.96
N ILE A 54 -7.89 11.67 14.76
CA ILE A 54 -7.59 12.36 13.50
C ILE A 54 -6.09 12.30 13.19
N HIS A 55 -5.24 12.70 14.14
CA HIS A 55 -3.80 12.67 13.94
C HIS A 55 -3.29 11.26 13.64
N GLN A 56 -3.80 10.24 14.35
CA GLN A 56 -3.47 8.85 14.07
C GLN A 56 -3.92 8.44 12.67
N ALA A 57 -5.16 8.74 12.27
CA ALA A 57 -5.69 8.41 10.95
C ALA A 57 -4.86 9.04 9.83
N GLN A 58 -4.50 10.32 9.96
CA GLN A 58 -3.66 11.04 9.00
C GLN A 58 -2.27 10.40 8.89
N LYS A 59 -1.59 10.17 10.02
CA LYS A 59 -0.25 9.55 10.04
C LYS A 59 -0.27 8.16 9.41
N LEU A 60 -1.24 7.32 9.78
CA LEU A 60 -1.35 5.95 9.27
C LEU A 60 -1.69 5.93 7.78
N ARG A 61 -2.51 6.88 7.29
CA ARG A 61 -2.80 7.03 5.87
C ARG A 61 -1.55 7.40 5.07
N SER A 62 -0.73 8.33 5.57
CA SER A 62 0.53 8.69 4.90
C SER A 62 1.47 7.50 4.77
N VAL A 63 1.67 6.74 5.85
CA VAL A 63 2.51 5.52 5.82
C VAL A 63 1.96 4.50 4.82
N LYS A 64 0.64 4.31 4.76
CA LYS A 64 0.02 3.38 3.80
C LYS A 64 0.24 3.82 2.34
N ILE A 65 0.19 5.12 2.06
CA ILE A 65 0.47 5.65 0.72
C ILE A 65 1.92 5.40 0.33
N GLU A 66 2.86 5.70 1.22
CA GLU A 66 4.29 5.51 0.98
C GLU A 66 4.62 4.03 0.77
N GLN A 67 4.02 3.13 1.56
CA GLN A 67 4.17 1.70 1.38
C GLN A 67 3.59 1.20 0.06
N GLY A 68 2.47 1.76 -0.40
CA GLY A 68 1.93 1.51 -1.73
C GLY A 68 2.92 1.86 -2.84
N LYS A 69 3.54 3.04 -2.77
CA LYS A 69 4.56 3.47 -3.73
C LYS A 69 5.77 2.53 -3.78
N LEU A 70 6.27 2.11 -2.63
CA LEU A 70 7.40 1.17 -2.55
C LEU A 70 7.04 -0.20 -3.16
N ASN A 71 5.80 -0.65 -2.95
CA ASN A 71 5.32 -1.90 -3.53
C ASN A 71 5.20 -1.81 -5.05
N ASP A 72 4.69 -0.68 -5.56
CA ASP A 72 4.61 -0.44 -7.00
C ASP A 72 6.01 -0.41 -7.64
N GLN A 73 6.99 0.23 -6.99
CA GLN A 73 8.39 0.20 -7.44
C GLN A 73 8.98 -1.22 -7.46
N ALA A 74 8.70 -2.02 -6.43
CA ALA A 74 9.15 -3.41 -6.39
C ALA A 74 8.53 -4.25 -7.51
N ASN A 75 7.25 -4.03 -7.82
CA ASN A 75 6.57 -4.68 -8.95
C ASN A 75 7.19 -4.27 -10.29
N THR A 76 7.48 -2.97 -10.49
CA THR A 76 8.14 -2.48 -11.71
C THR A 76 9.50 -3.15 -11.91
N LEU A 77 10.30 -3.31 -10.85
CA LEU A 77 11.58 -4.02 -10.94
C LEU A 77 11.40 -5.51 -11.28
N ALA A 78 10.40 -6.16 -10.69
CA ALA A 78 10.09 -7.55 -11.00
C ALA A 78 9.65 -7.74 -12.46
N ASP A 79 8.85 -6.81 -13.00
CA ASP A 79 8.39 -6.85 -14.39
C ASP A 79 9.52 -6.56 -15.38
N LEU A 80 10.48 -5.69 -15.02
CA LEU A 80 11.71 -5.50 -15.78
C LEU A 80 12.53 -6.80 -15.84
N ALA A 81 12.71 -7.48 -14.72
CA ALA A 81 13.44 -8.76 -14.68
C ALA A 81 12.75 -9.83 -15.53
N LYS A 82 11.42 -9.91 -15.51
CA LYS A 82 10.66 -10.81 -16.40
C LYS A 82 10.90 -10.48 -17.88
N THR A 83 10.86 -9.20 -18.24
CA THR A 83 11.14 -8.75 -19.60
C THR A 83 12.56 -9.13 -20.02
N GLN A 84 13.55 -8.96 -19.14
CA GLN A 84 14.92 -9.40 -19.40
C GLN A 84 15.01 -10.90 -19.66
N ASN A 85 14.35 -11.73 -18.86
CA ASN A 85 14.35 -13.19 -19.07
C ASN A 85 13.76 -13.56 -20.44
N VAL A 86 12.60 -12.98 -20.80
CA VAL A 86 11.99 -13.22 -22.12
C VAL A 86 12.92 -12.79 -23.26
N LEU A 87 13.62 -11.67 -23.10
CA LEU A 87 14.59 -11.21 -24.10
C LEU A 87 15.80 -12.15 -24.21
N TYR A 88 16.28 -12.69 -23.10
CA TYR A 88 17.36 -13.68 -23.10
C TYR A 88 16.94 -14.96 -23.83
N ASP A 89 15.74 -15.47 -23.58
CA ASP A 89 15.21 -16.66 -24.24
C ASP A 89 15.10 -16.43 -25.76
N LEU A 90 14.54 -15.29 -26.17
CA LEU A 90 14.43 -14.91 -27.59
C LEU A 90 15.80 -14.76 -28.27
N MET A 91 16.78 -14.14 -27.60
CA MET A 91 18.14 -14.03 -28.15
C MET A 91 18.80 -15.40 -28.30
N SER A 92 18.58 -16.31 -27.34
CA SER A 92 19.10 -17.68 -27.42
C SER A 92 18.49 -18.43 -28.61
N GLU A 93 17.19 -18.32 -28.83
CA GLU A 93 16.51 -18.91 -29.99
C GLU A 93 17.02 -18.33 -31.30
N LEU A 94 17.19 -17.01 -31.38
CA LEU A 94 17.70 -16.32 -32.56
C LEU A 94 19.13 -16.77 -32.89
N HIS A 95 19.99 -16.90 -31.88
CA HIS A 95 21.36 -17.38 -32.08
C HIS A 95 21.39 -18.82 -32.58
N ALA A 96 20.56 -19.71 -32.04
CA ALA A 96 20.44 -21.09 -32.52
C ALA A 96 19.97 -21.16 -33.99
N GLN A 97 18.99 -20.34 -34.37
CA GLN A 97 18.51 -20.23 -35.76
C GLN A 97 19.61 -19.70 -36.70
N HIS A 98 20.42 -18.76 -36.22
CA HIS A 98 21.54 -18.19 -36.99
C HIS A 98 22.62 -19.25 -37.26
N GLU A 99 23.05 -19.99 -36.23
CA GLU A 99 24.02 -21.09 -36.37
C GLU A 99 23.52 -22.17 -37.34
N GLU A 100 22.23 -22.54 -37.28
CA GLU A 100 21.63 -23.48 -38.22
C GLU A 100 21.66 -22.95 -39.66
N LEU A 101 21.39 -21.66 -39.85
CA LEU A 101 21.43 -21.02 -41.17
C LEU A 101 22.87 -20.98 -41.73
N GLU A 102 23.86 -20.64 -40.91
CA GLU A 102 25.27 -20.65 -41.31
C GLU A 102 25.72 -22.05 -41.73
N ALA A 103 25.35 -23.09 -40.96
CA ALA A 103 25.66 -24.47 -41.31
C ALA A 103 25.04 -24.89 -42.66
N ARG A 104 23.82 -24.45 -42.97
CA ARG A 104 23.17 -24.72 -44.26
C ARG A 104 23.86 -24.00 -45.42
N LEU A 105 24.30 -22.76 -45.22
CA LEU A 105 25.05 -22.01 -46.23
C LEU A 105 26.40 -22.67 -46.53
N ALA A 106 27.14 -23.06 -45.50
CA ALA A 106 28.41 -23.75 -45.65
C ALA A 106 28.30 -25.10 -46.39
N ALA A 107 27.14 -25.78 -46.29
CA ALA A 107 26.89 -27.02 -47.03
C ALA A 107 26.55 -26.81 -48.51
N LEU A 108 26.25 -25.57 -48.92
CA LEU A 108 25.98 -25.19 -50.32
C LEU A 108 27.23 -24.67 -51.03
N GLU A 109 28.29 -24.33 -50.29
CA GLU A 109 29.62 -23.96 -50.80
C GLU A 109 30.49 -25.20 -51.09
#